data_AF-A0A377UZW3-F1
#
_entry.id   AF-A0A377UZW3-F1
#
_cell.length_a   1.000
_cell.length_b   1.000
_cell.length_c   1.000
_cell.angle_alpha   90.00
_cell.angle_beta   90.00
_cell.angle_gamma   90.00
#
_symmetry.space_group_name_H-M   'P 1'
#
loop_
_entity.id
_entity.type
_entity.pdbx_description
1 polymer ?
#
loop_
_entity_poly.entity_id
_entity_poly.type
_entity_poly.pdbx_seq_one_letter_code
_entity_poly.pdbx_strand_id
1 'polypeptide(L)'
;MKVNALMALAILALLWPAAALRAAVTKTTWSDAPAREFVFVENNSDDNFFVTPGGALDPRMTGANRWTGLKYTGSGTIYQQSLGYIDNGYNTGLNANWKFDMWLENSPVSHP
;
A
#
# COMPACT_ATOMS: atom_id res chain seq x y z
N MET A 1 38.88 -36.59 -0.28
CA MET A 1 38.95 -36.13 1.13
C MET A 1 37.63 -36.47 1.80
N LYS A 2 37.62 -37.19 2.93
CA LYS A 2 36.37 -37.52 3.65
C LYS A 2 36.03 -36.34 4.58
N VAL A 3 34.94 -35.63 4.30
CA VAL A 3 34.46 -34.54 5.16
C VAL A 3 33.85 -35.16 6.42
N ASN A 4 34.31 -34.75 7.59
CA ASN A 4 33.74 -35.18 8.86
C ASN A 4 32.43 -34.42 9.11
N ALA A 5 31.30 -35.14 9.03
CA ALA A 5 29.95 -34.57 9.15
C ALA A 5 29.75 -33.82 10.48
N LEU A 6 30.39 -34.25 11.56
CA LEU A 6 30.34 -33.56 12.86
C LEU A 6 31.02 -32.19 12.81
N MET A 7 32.13 -32.08 12.08
CA MET A 7 32.84 -30.81 11.91
C MET A 7 32.05 -29.84 11.04
N ALA A 8 31.37 -30.35 10.00
CA ALA A 8 30.48 -29.54 9.18
C ALA A 8 29.27 -29.02 9.98
N LEU A 9 28.68 -29.87 10.84
CA LEU A 9 27.55 -29.50 11.69
C LEU A 9 27.95 -28.43 12.73
N ALA A 10 29.14 -28.56 13.32
CA ALA A 10 29.68 -27.59 14.27
C ALA A 10 29.91 -26.22 13.62
N ILE A 11 30.43 -26.19 12.39
CA ILE A 11 30.60 -24.95 11.62
C ILE A 11 29.24 -24.32 11.30
N LEU A 12 28.24 -25.12 10.91
CA LEU A 12 26.89 -24.63 10.62
C LEU A 12 26.23 -24.00 11.87
N ALA A 13 26.38 -24.64 13.02
CA ALA A 13 25.84 -24.15 14.29
C ALA A 13 26.50 -22.85 14.76
N LEU A 14 27.80 -22.67 14.49
CA LEU A 14 28.54 -21.45 14.81
C LEU A 14 28.17 -20.28 13.89
N LEU A 15 27.82 -20.55 12.63
CA LEU A 15 27.39 -19.53 11.67
C LEU A 15 25.92 -19.13 11.83
N TRP A 16 25.10 -19.97 12.47
CA TRP A 16 23.67 -19.74 12.67
C TRP A 16 23.32 -18.44 13.42
N PRO A 17 23.93 -18.08 14.57
CA PRO A 17 23.63 -16.83 15.25
C PRO A 17 24.12 -15.58 14.48
N ALA A 18 25.12 -15.73 13.61
CA ALA A 18 25.59 -14.64 12.73
C ALA A 18 24.65 -14.41 11.53
N ALA A 19 23.83 -15.40 11.16
CA ALA A 19 22.85 -15.31 10.08
C ALA A 19 21.47 -14.80 10.54
N ALA A 20 21.28 -14.51 11.84
CA ALA A 20 20.02 -13.98 12.34
C ALA A 20 19.80 -12.54 11.82
N LEU A 21 18.99 -12.40 10.78
CA LEU A 21 18.50 -11.12 10.28
C LEU A 21 17.66 -10.44 11.37
N ARG A 22 18.22 -9.38 11.96
CA ARG A 22 17.47 -8.48 12.86
C ARG A 22 16.93 -7.33 12.03
N ALA A 23 15.62 -7.30 11.85
CA ALA A 23 14.92 -6.16 11.27
C ALA A 23 14.12 -5.47 12.38
N ALA A 24 14.14 -4.14 12.38
CA ALA A 24 13.27 -3.32 13.21
C ALA A 24 12.43 -2.44 12.30
N VAL A 25 11.15 -2.29 12.63
CA VAL A 25 10.24 -1.38 11.92
C VAL A 25 10.02 -0.17 12.81
N THR A 26 10.22 1.03 12.26
CA THR A 26 9.86 2.28 12.94
C THR A 26 8.57 2.80 12.33
N LYS A 27 7.54 3.00 13.17
CA LYS A 27 6.31 3.65 12.73
C LYS A 27 6.58 5.14 12.53
N THR A 28 6.40 5.63 11.31
CA THR A 28 6.32 7.07 11.05
C THR A 28 4.87 7.49 11.26
N THR A 29 4.64 8.47 12.12
CA THR A 29 3.33 9.09 12.30
C THR A 29 3.46 10.55 11.87
N TRP A 30 2.74 10.92 10.82
CA TRP A 30 2.61 12.33 10.43
C TRP A 30 1.58 12.99 11.33
N SER A 31 1.77 14.27 11.63
CA SER A 31 0.80 15.08 12.39
C SER A 31 -0.55 15.10 11.68
N ASP A 32 -1.61 15.33 12.45
CA ASP A 32 -2.97 15.40 11.92
C ASP A 32 -3.07 16.34 10.72
N ALA A 33 -3.54 15.80 9.60
CA ALA A 33 -3.79 16.58 8.41
C ALA A 33 -5.01 17.50 8.65
N PRO A 34 -5.05 18.69 8.03
CA PRO A 34 -6.19 19.60 8.18
C PRO A 34 -7.48 18.92 7.69
N ALA A 35 -8.60 19.23 8.34
CA ALA A 35 -9.91 18.78 7.89
C ALA A 35 -10.20 19.29 6.46
N ARG A 36 -10.79 18.43 5.63
CA ARG A 36 -11.13 18.73 4.24
C ARG A 36 -12.57 18.35 3.92
N GLU A 37 -13.14 19.10 3.00
CA GLU A 37 -14.44 18.81 2.41
C GLU A 37 -14.26 17.90 1.20
N PHE A 38 -15.15 16.92 1.06
CA PHE A 38 -15.20 16.01 -0.07
C PHE A 38 -16.56 16.09 -0.73
N VAL A 39 -16.54 16.08 -2.06
CA VAL A 39 -17.74 16.04 -2.88
C VAL A 39 -17.96 14.61 -3.35
N PHE A 40 -19.16 14.10 -3.07
CA PHE A 40 -19.65 12.84 -3.58
C PHE A 40 -20.59 13.13 -4.74
N VAL A 41 -20.25 12.61 -5.91
CA VAL A 41 -21.04 12.78 -7.13
C VAL A 41 -21.62 11.42 -7.50
N GLU A 42 -22.94 11.27 -7.32
CA GLU A 42 -23.67 10.11 -7.80
C GLU A 42 -24.06 10.30 -9.28
N ASN A 43 -23.75 9.29 -10.09
CA ASN A 43 -24.16 9.21 -11.48
C ASN A 43 -25.19 8.10 -11.66
N ASN A 44 -26.47 8.49 -11.69
CA ASN A 44 -27.57 7.55 -11.89
C ASN A 44 -27.72 7.06 -13.34
N SER A 45 -26.93 7.57 -14.29
CA SER A 45 -26.98 7.10 -15.68
C SER A 45 -26.32 5.74 -15.87
N ASP A 46 -25.36 5.38 -15.01
CA ASP A 46 -24.55 4.17 -15.15
C ASP A 46 -24.20 3.53 -13.79
N ASP A 47 -24.92 3.89 -12.72
CA ASP A 47 -24.72 3.44 -11.34
C ASP A 47 -23.28 3.66 -10.82
N ASN A 48 -22.60 4.70 -11.31
CA ASN A 48 -21.28 5.08 -10.83
C ASN A 48 -21.37 6.17 -9.76
N PHE A 49 -20.36 6.22 -8.89
CA PHE A 49 -20.12 7.39 -8.05
C PHE A 49 -18.67 7.84 -8.17
N PHE A 50 -18.44 9.11 -7.90
CA PHE A 50 -17.11 9.72 -7.85
C PHE A 50 -16.94 10.47 -6.55
N VAL A 51 -15.74 10.39 -5.97
CA VAL A 51 -15.33 11.18 -4.81
C VAL A 51 -14.16 12.06 -5.19
N THR A 52 -14.19 13.33 -4.79
CA THR A 52 -13.11 14.29 -5.01
C THR A 52 -13.01 15.27 -3.85
N PRO A 53 -11.82 15.84 -3.55
CA PRO A 53 -11.72 17.02 -2.70
C PRO A 53 -12.58 18.17 -3.24
N GLY A 54 -13.28 18.87 -2.35
CA GLY A 54 -14.13 20.03 -2.68
C GLY A 54 -13.35 21.35 -2.77
N GLY A 55 -12.09 21.37 -2.35
CA GLY A 55 -11.24 22.56 -2.36
C GLY A 55 -9.77 22.21 -2.59
N ALA A 56 -8.94 22.43 -1.56
CA ALA A 56 -7.52 22.06 -1.63
C ALA A 56 -7.36 20.55 -1.88
N LEU A 57 -6.38 20.20 -2.70
CA LEU A 57 -6.16 18.82 -3.16
C LEU A 57 -5.81 17.87 -2.00
N ASP A 58 -4.97 18.31 -1.05
CA ASP A 58 -4.35 17.47 -0.02
C ASP A 58 -4.77 17.86 1.42
N PRO A 59 -5.05 16.92 2.34
CA PRO A 59 -5.17 15.47 2.18
C PRO A 59 -6.29 15.09 1.20
N ARG A 60 -6.10 13.98 0.48
CA ARG A 60 -6.98 13.61 -0.63
C ARG A 60 -7.69 12.30 -0.40
N MET A 61 -8.96 12.28 -0.79
CA MET A 61 -9.75 11.09 -0.99
C MET A 61 -10.36 11.19 -2.39
N THR A 62 -9.96 10.29 -3.29
CA THR A 62 -10.49 10.21 -4.65
C THR A 62 -10.84 8.77 -4.99
N GLY A 63 -11.83 8.56 -5.86
CA GLY A 63 -12.18 7.20 -6.27
C GLY A 63 -13.51 7.08 -6.98
N ALA A 64 -13.82 5.85 -7.41
CA ALA A 64 -15.07 5.42 -7.99
C ALA A 64 -15.37 3.95 -7.65
N ASN A 65 -16.64 3.54 -7.64
CA ASN A 65 -17.04 2.14 -7.47
C ASN A 65 -16.72 1.23 -8.66
N ARG A 66 -16.43 1.81 -9.84
CA ARG A 66 -16.09 1.04 -11.03
C ARG A 66 -14.83 1.60 -11.69
N TRP A 67 -14.11 0.70 -12.34
CA TRP A 67 -13.02 1.08 -13.23
C TRP A 67 -13.62 1.83 -14.41
N THR A 68 -13.18 3.06 -14.61
CA THR A 68 -13.59 3.84 -15.77
C THR A 68 -12.83 3.37 -17.02
N GLY A 69 -13.26 3.81 -18.20
CA GLY A 69 -12.56 3.55 -19.47
C GLY A 69 -11.12 4.10 -19.53
N LEU A 70 -10.67 4.84 -18.51
CA LEU A 70 -9.32 5.39 -18.37
C LEU A 70 -8.32 4.37 -17.78
N LYS A 71 -8.64 3.07 -17.80
CA LYS A 71 -7.74 2.01 -17.35
C LYS A 71 -6.41 2.06 -18.09
N TYR A 72 -5.34 1.78 -17.35
CA TYR A 72 -4.07 1.40 -17.98
C TYR A 72 -4.23 0.05 -18.66
N THR A 73 -4.18 0.02 -19.99
CA THR A 73 -4.29 -1.18 -20.82
C THR A 73 -2.93 -1.82 -21.14
N GLY A 74 -1.86 -1.40 -20.46
CA GLY A 74 -0.51 -1.92 -20.66
C GLY A 74 0.30 -1.20 -21.75
N SER A 75 -0.23 -0.12 -22.34
CA SER A 75 0.45 0.74 -23.30
C SER A 75 0.01 2.19 -23.10
N GLY A 76 0.89 3.03 -22.54
CA GLY A 76 0.67 4.49 -22.46
C GLY A 76 0.55 5.08 -21.05
N THR A 77 -0.06 6.26 -20.96
CA THR A 77 -0.18 7.04 -19.71
C THR A 77 -1.20 6.39 -18.79
N ILE A 78 -0.80 6.15 -17.54
CA ILE A 78 -1.65 5.54 -16.53
C ILE A 78 -2.55 6.62 -15.91
N TYR A 79 -3.84 6.64 -16.26
CA TYR A 79 -4.79 7.62 -15.73
C TYR A 79 -5.54 7.13 -14.48
N GLN A 80 -5.82 5.83 -14.37
CA GLN A 80 -6.44 5.23 -13.19
C GLN A 80 -5.59 4.05 -12.66
N GLN A 81 -5.00 4.23 -11.48
CA GLN A 81 -4.15 3.22 -10.79
C GLN A 81 -4.89 2.41 -9.74
N SER A 82 -5.99 2.96 -9.21
CA SER A 82 -6.80 2.33 -8.17
C SER A 82 -8.29 2.69 -8.33
N LEU A 83 -9.15 1.92 -7.67
CA LEU A 83 -10.57 2.27 -7.51
C LEU A 83 -10.77 3.41 -6.51
N GLY A 84 -9.85 3.56 -5.57
CA GLY A 84 -9.84 4.65 -4.60
C GLY A 84 -8.45 4.90 -4.09
N TYR A 85 -8.20 6.14 -3.68
CA TYR A 85 -6.96 6.60 -3.10
C TYR A 85 -7.29 7.52 -1.93
N ILE A 86 -6.75 7.19 -0.76
CA ILE A 86 -6.81 8.01 0.44
C ILE A 86 -5.37 8.29 0.85
N ASP A 87 -5.03 9.57 1.00
CA ASP A 87 -3.71 10.02 1.41
C ASP A 87 -3.82 11.22 2.35
N ASN A 88 -2.88 11.28 3.29
CA ASN A 88 -2.80 12.31 4.32
C ASN A 88 -2.18 13.63 3.82
N GLY A 89 -2.01 13.79 2.50
CA GLY A 89 -1.49 14.97 1.83
C GLY A 89 -0.02 14.90 1.44
N TYR A 90 0.65 13.78 1.73
CA TYR A 90 2.07 13.57 1.41
C TYR A 90 2.29 12.77 0.12
N ASN A 91 1.23 12.33 -0.54
CA ASN A 91 1.27 11.54 -1.76
C ASN A 91 2.23 10.35 -1.65
N THR A 92 2.11 9.60 -0.55
CA THR A 92 3.06 8.53 -0.26
C THR A 92 3.00 7.46 -1.35
N GLY A 93 4.11 7.27 -2.07
CA GLY A 93 4.22 6.27 -3.12
C GLY A 93 4.03 4.85 -2.59
N LEU A 94 3.26 4.04 -3.30
CA LEU A 94 3.05 2.62 -2.98
C LEU A 94 4.21 1.77 -3.51
N ASN A 95 5.34 1.81 -2.79
CA ASN A 95 6.54 1.07 -3.19
C ASN A 95 6.40 -0.44 -2.93
N ALA A 96 7.04 -1.24 -3.78
CA ALA A 96 7.09 -2.69 -3.60
C ALA A 96 7.70 -3.06 -2.24
N ASN A 97 7.15 -4.11 -1.61
CA ASN A 97 7.55 -4.62 -0.29
C ASN A 97 7.26 -3.72 0.92
N TRP A 98 6.63 -2.56 0.71
CA TRP A 98 6.13 -1.76 1.82
C TRP A 98 4.84 -2.36 2.37
N LYS A 99 4.63 -2.21 3.68
CA LYS A 99 3.42 -2.68 4.37
C LYS A 99 2.52 -1.47 4.58
N PHE A 100 1.38 -1.45 3.90
CA PHE A 100 0.36 -0.42 4.03
C PHE A 100 -0.80 -0.98 4.83
N ASP A 101 -1.37 -0.15 5.71
CA ASP A 101 -2.62 -0.48 6.38
C ASP A 101 -3.76 -0.18 5.41
N MET A 102 -4.53 -1.21 5.04
CA MET A 102 -5.76 -1.04 4.30
C MET A 102 -6.87 -0.96 5.34
N TRP A 103 -7.59 0.16 5.37
CA TRP A 103 -8.73 0.37 6.26
C TRP A 103 -9.88 -0.54 5.84
N LEU A 104 -9.78 -1.79 6.27
CA LEU A 104 -10.76 -2.84 6.07
C LEU A 104 -11.05 -3.40 7.44
N GLU A 105 -11.93 -2.72 8.18
CA GLU A 105 -12.67 -3.43 9.21
C GLU A 105 -13.31 -4.67 8.54
N ASN A 106 -12.92 -5.87 8.96
CA ASN A 106 -13.25 -7.16 8.31
C ASN A 106 -12.57 -7.44 6.95
N SER A 107 -11.29 -7.08 6.76
CA SER A 107 -10.52 -7.55 5.61
C SER A 107 -10.54 -9.09 5.49
N PRO A 108 -10.90 -9.68 4.33
CA PRO A 108 -10.74 -11.12 4.10
C PRO A 108 -9.26 -11.51 3.92
N VAL A 109 -8.37 -10.53 3.80
CA VAL A 109 -6.93 -10.70 3.66
C VAL A 109 -6.29 -10.38 5.00
N SER A 110 -5.81 -11.41 5.70
CA SER A 110 -5.15 -11.28 7.00
C SER A 110 -3.69 -10.84 6.92
N HIS A 111 -3.07 -10.94 5.74
CA HIS A 111 -1.67 -10.61 5.52
C HIS A 111 -1.43 -10.13 4.06
N PRO A 112 -0.56 -9.13 3.83
CA PRO A 112 -0.21 -8.62 2.50
C PRO A 112 0.72 -9.52 1.71
#